data_AF-A0A536Z4Y8-F1
#
_entry.id   AF-A0A536Z4Y8-F1
#
_cell.length_a   1.000
_cell.length_b   1.000
_cell.length_c   1.000
_cell.angle_alpha   90.00
_cell.angle_beta   90.00
_cell.angle_gamma   90.00
#
_symmetry.space_group_name_H-M   'P 1'
#
loop_
_entity.id
_entity.type
_entity.pdbx_description
1 polymer ?
#
loop_
_entity_poly.entity_id
_entity_poly.type
_entity_poly.pdbx_seq_one_letter_code
_entity_poly.pdbx_strand_id
1 'polypeptide(L)' 'MKIGMAGTGRMGAAIAQRLAGRGHQVTVWNRTADKARALGLDVADSATRLADVSETLISILTDAAALESVYGQLLAGD' A
#
# COMPACT_ATOMS: atom_id res chain seq x y z
N MET A 1 -0.47 -7.32 13.61
CA MET A 1 -0.19 -5.93 13.17
C MET A 1 -0.92 -5.66 11.88
N LYS A 2 -1.42 -4.44 11.71
CA LYS A 2 -2.04 -3.90 10.50
C LYS A 2 -0.96 -3.20 9.68
N ILE A 3 -0.68 -3.72 8.49
CA ILE A 3 0.38 -3.23 7.62
C ILE A 3 -0.25 -2.73 6.31
N GLY A 4 0.08 -1.48 5.96
CA GLY A 4 -0.28 -0.88 4.69
C GLY A 4 0.83 -1.07 3.66
N MET A 5 0.49 -1.53 2.45
CA MET A 5 1.42 -1.63 1.33
C MET A 5 1.02 -0.66 0.21
N ALA A 6 1.76 0.43 0.07
CA ALA A 6 1.62 1.39 -1.02
C ALA A 6 2.52 1.01 -2.21
N GLY A 7 1.89 0.52 -3.28
CA GLY A 7 2.57 0.05 -4.49
C GLY A 7 2.58 -1.47 -4.57
N THR A 8 1.82 -2.00 -5.53
CA THR A 8 1.68 -3.46 -5.76
C THR A 8 2.34 -3.91 -7.07
N GLY A 9 3.52 -3.36 -7.38
CA GLY A 9 4.39 -3.91 -8.42
C GLY A 9 4.96 -5.28 -8.03
N ARG A 10 5.83 -5.87 -8.85
CA ARG A 10 6.41 -7.22 -8.62
C ARG A 10 6.94 -7.42 -7.19
N MET A 11 7.70 -6.46 -6.68
CA MET A 11 8.29 -6.52 -5.33
C MET A 11 7.25 -6.27 -4.23
N GLY A 12 6.45 -5.20 -4.34
CA GLY A 12 5.43 -4.87 -3.34
C GLY A 12 4.36 -5.95 -3.18
N ALA A 13 3.93 -6.58 -4.27
CA ALA A 13 3.02 -7.71 -4.27
C ALA A 13 3.60 -8.92 -3.50
N ALA A 14 4.85 -9.28 -3.78
CA ALA A 14 5.51 -10.40 -3.11
C ALA A 14 5.70 -10.14 -1.60
N ILE A 15 6.01 -8.90 -1.21
CA ILE A 15 6.11 -8.48 0.19
C ILE A 15 4.74 -8.59 0.87
N ALA A 16 3.69 -8.02 0.27
CA ALA A 16 2.34 -8.05 0.82
C ALA A 16 1.83 -9.47 1.05
N GLN A 17 1.98 -10.35 0.05
CA GLN A 17 1.58 -11.75 0.15
C GLN A 17 2.39 -12.50 1.23
N ARG A 18 3.70 -12.25 1.32
CA ARG A 18 4.54 -12.86 2.36
C ARG A 18 4.11 -12.42 3.76
N LEU A 19 3.83 -11.14 3.97
CA LEU A 19 3.38 -10.62 5.26
C LEU A 19 2.00 -11.18 5.64
N ALA A 20 1.07 -11.23 4.69
CA ALA A 20 -0.24 -11.85 4.90
C ALA A 20 -0.10 -13.33 5.28
N GLY A 21 0.76 -14.08 4.58
CA GLY A 21 1.08 -15.47 4.89
C GLY A 21 1.81 -15.70 6.23
N ARG A 22 2.21 -14.63 6.93
CA ARG A 22 2.77 -14.66 8.29
C ARG A 22 1.77 -14.24 9.37
N GLY A 23 0.51 -14.01 9.00
CA GLY A 23 -0.57 -13.65 9.93
C GLY A 23 -0.69 -12.15 10.19
N HIS A 24 -0.03 -11.29 9.42
CA HIS A 24 -0.28 -9.85 9.46
C HIS A 24 -1.57 -9.50 8.71
N GLN A 25 -2.32 -8.50 9.20
CA GLN A 25 -3.45 -7.93 8.47
C GLN A 25 -2.88 -6.95 7.45
N VAL A 26 -2.94 -7.29 6.17
CA VAL A 26 -2.32 -6.49 5.11
C VAL A 26 -3.40 -5.82 4.28
N THR A 27 -3.39 -4.49 4.27
CA THR A 27 -4.16 -3.68 3.33
C THR A 27 -3.21 -3.16 2.25
N VAL A 28 -3.63 -3.20 1.00
CA VAL A 28 -2.84 -2.79 -0.16
C VAL A 28 -3.48 -1.59 -0.85
N TRP A 29 -2.65 -0.75 -1.45
CA TRP A 29 -3.10 0.30 -2.35
C TRP A 29 -2.14 0.42 -3.53
N ASN A 30 -2.67 0.77 -4.69
CA ASN A 30 -1.87 1.14 -5.85
C ASN A 30 -2.61 2.18 -6.67
N ARG A 31 -1.88 3.11 -7.29
CA ARG A 31 -2.42 4.11 -8.21
C ARG A 31 -3.29 3.47 -9.30
N THR A 32 -2.90 2.28 -9.78
CA THR A 32 -3.76 1.45 -10.63
C THR A 32 -4.46 0.40 -9.76
N ALA A 33 -5.72 0.67 -9.38
CA ALA A 33 -6.47 -0.14 -8.43
C ALA A 33 -6.54 -1.64 -8.78
N ASP A 34 -6.62 -1.98 -10.06
CA ASP A 34 -6.70 -3.39 -10.50
C ASP A 34 -5.46 -4.20 -10.11
N LYS A 35 -4.28 -3.57 -10.05
CA LYS A 35 -3.05 -4.23 -9.59
C LYS A 35 -3.09 -4.55 -8.10
N ALA A 36 -3.85 -3.79 -7.30
CA ALA A 36 -4.04 -4.07 -5.88
C ALA A 36 -5.09 -5.18 -5.70
N ARG A 37 -6.22 -5.08 -6.41
CA ARG A 37 -7.31 -6.08 -6.38
C ARG A 37 -6.85 -7.48 -6.78
N ALA A 38 -5.94 -7.58 -7.75
CA ALA A 38 -5.40 -8.86 -8.21
C ALA A 38 -4.66 -9.67 -7.11
N LEU A 39 -4.32 -9.07 -5.97
CA LEU A 39 -3.65 -9.77 -4.86
C LEU A 39 -4.57 -10.57 -3.96
N GLY A 40 -5.89 -10.34 -4.00
CA GLY A 40 -6.85 -10.99 -3.10
C GLY A 40 -6.67 -10.59 -1.62
N LEU A 41 -6.05 -9.44 -1.36
CA LEU A 41 -5.89 -8.83 -0.04
C LEU A 41 -6.88 -7.66 0.12
N ASP A 42 -7.02 -7.13 1.34
CA ASP A 42 -7.81 -5.92 1.58
C ASP A 42 -7.26 -4.75 0.77
N VAL A 43 -8.13 -3.97 0.13
CA VAL A 43 -7.72 -2.86 -0.75
C VAL A 43 -8.24 -1.54 -0.18
N ALA A 44 -7.34 -0.59 0.06
CA ALA A 44 -7.72 0.78 0.36
C ALA A 44 -8.08 1.53 -0.93
N ASP A 45 -9.01 2.48 -0.85
CA ASP A 45 -9.45 3.32 -1.97
C ASP A 45 -8.49 4.47 -2.28
N SER A 46 -7.71 4.89 -1.29
CA SER A 46 -6.77 6.00 -1.36
C SER A 46 -5.51 5.74 -0.52
N ALA A 47 -4.44 6.48 -0.81
CA ALA A 47 -3.22 6.43 0.01
C ALA A 47 -3.48 6.92 1.45
N THR A 48 -4.30 7.96 1.63
CA THR A 48 -4.71 8.47 2.95
C THR A 48 -5.46 7.41 3.74
N ARG A 49 -6.47 6.77 3.11
CA ARG A 49 -7.20 5.68 3.77
C ARG A 49 -6.29 4.51 4.15
N LEU A 50 -5.30 4.19 3.30
CA LEU A 50 -4.31 3.16 3.61
C LEU A 50 -3.55 3.52 4.90
N ALA A 51 -3.14 4.78 5.08
CA ALA A 51 -2.48 5.23 6.29
C ALA A 51 -3.39 5.14 7.52
N ASP A 52 -4.65 5.57 7.41
CA ASP A 52 -5.61 5.56 8.54
C ASP A 52 -5.84 4.15 9.13
N VAL A 53 -5.81 3.12 8.29
CA VAL A 53 -6.08 1.74 8.73
C VAL A 53 -4.82 0.96 9.12
N SER A 54 -3.64 1.54 8.95
CA SER A 54 -2.35 0.86 9.11
C SER A 54 -1.57 1.34 10.32
N GLU A 55 -1.00 0.42 11.10
CA GLU A 55 -0.04 0.74 12.15
C GLU A 55 1.36 1.01 11.58
N THR A 56 1.64 0.48 10.39
CA THR A 56 2.91 0.64 9.68
C THR A 56 2.66 0.64 8.19
N LEU A 57 3.27 1.59 7.47
CA LEU A 57 3.11 1.73 6.04
C LEU A 57 4.44 1.46 5.33
N ILE A 58 4.42 0.56 4.35
CA ILE A 58 5.55 0.22 3.48
C ILE A 58 5.23 0.74 2.08
N SER A 59 6.12 1.55 1.51
CA SER A 59 5.99 2.07 0.16
C SER A 59 7.07 1.45 -0.76
N ILE A 60 6.66 0.94 -1.92
CA ILE A 60 7.55 0.43 -2.97
C ILE A 60 7.06 1.03 -4.29
N LEU A 61 7.68 2.13 -4.69
CA LEU A 61 7.25 2.95 -5.83
C LEU A 61 8.34 3.04 -6.90
N THR A 62 7.96 3.51 -8.09
CA THR A 62 8.80 3.40 -9.30
C THR A 62 9.97 4.38 -9.32
N ASP A 63 9.75 5.61 -8.87
CA ASP A 63 10.73 6.70 -8.91
C ASP A 63 10.36 7.79 -7.88
N ALA A 64 11.19 8.83 -7.81
CA ALA A 64 10.99 9.96 -6.92
C ALA A 64 9.67 10.71 -7.18
N ALA A 65 9.24 10.86 -8.44
CA ALA A 65 7.99 11.55 -8.76
C ALA A 65 6.76 10.77 -8.25
N ALA A 66 6.79 9.45 -8.36
CA ALA A 66 5.79 8.58 -7.75
C ALA A 66 5.79 8.68 -6.22
N LEU A 67 6.97 8.77 -5.61
CA LEU A 67 7.13 8.97 -4.17
C LEU A 67 6.48 10.28 -3.73
N GLU A 68 6.87 11.41 -4.32
CA GLU A 68 6.33 12.74 -3.99
C GLU A 68 4.82 12.80 -4.17
N SER A 69 4.28 12.19 -5.24
CA SER A 69 2.84 12.14 -5.49
C SER A 69 2.07 11.40 -4.39
N VAL A 70 2.62 10.30 -3.86
CA VAL A 70 1.98 9.51 -2.80
C VAL A 70 2.18 10.17 -1.44
N TYR A 71 3.40 10.60 -1.12
CA TYR A 71 3.71 11.23 0.15
C TYR A 71 3.02 12.60 0.29
N GLY A 72 2.86 13.34 -0.80
CA GLY A 72 2.03 14.55 -0.82
C GLY A 72 0.59 14.28 -0.39
N GLN A 73 -0.02 13.17 -0.82
CA GLN A 73 -1.37 12.78 -0.37
C GLN A 73 -1.42 12.37 1.10
N LEU A 74 -0.34 11.76 1.61
CA LEU A 74 -0.24 11.31 3.00
C LEU A 74 0.02 12.47 3.97
N LEU A 75 0.81 13.45 3.56
CA LEU A 75 1.26 14.57 4.39
C LEU A 75 0.38 15.81 4.26
N ALA A 76 -0.43 15.91 3.20
CA ALA A 76 -1.42 16.99 3.04
C ALA A 76 -2.73 16.71 3.80
N GLY A 77 -2.79 15.64 4.58
CA GLY A 77 -3.92 15.34 5.47
C GLY A 77 -3.89 16.23 6.71
N ASP A 78 -4.53 17.40 6.62
CA ASP A 78 -5.14 18.14 7.72
C ASP A 78 -6.68 18.05 7.60
#